data_AF-A0A417U3M0-F1
#
_entry.id   AF-A0A417U3M0-F1
#
_cell.length_a   1.000
_cell.length_b   1.000
_cell.length_c   1.000
_cell.angle_alpha   90.00
_cell.angle_beta   90.00
_cell.angle_gamma   90.00
#
_symmetry.space_group_name_H-M   'P 1'
#
loop_
_entity.id
_entity.type
_entity.pdbx_description
1 polymer ?
#
loop_
_entity_poly.entity_id
_entity_poly.type
_entity_poly.pdbx_seq_one_letter_code
_entity_poly.pdbx_strand_id
1 'polypeptide(L)'
;MNKLNRVMLMLIAMAAIMLLAVGIDKGLQRHERKMWEIKREAVYEEARADIASMQANIQTLSEDPEALISYIEENELNYTEKKEVFLEEPDRAEGDGSVSDNEAYKGEAGNLVSGNSVPGNLVYGNFVSGNSVSGNSESEDSISGNSISGNLEWGSFLPGGLVSGNLLFLGEEREICASYENTMKINRQDKKIIADSEVDFSDCKITCLGDSITAASNLDTIENYQSMSYPSQLGEILGAEEVVNLGIGGSSIGRYWENAFVDRYQEIPEDTDVILVMGGTNDGFCASEKELGSLEKREKDTFTGDLDELLFGLQKDYPDAQIVLITPLPNVLHDLLRKSRDYLLPQSAFVRVMKQLGEEHGIPVIDLYNSNFLDTHDAAVIHALMPDGVHGNETGYRMLAQHIAAQLILIEEEKGVEAVGE
;
A
#
# COMPACT_ATOMS: atom_id res chain seq x y z
N MET A 1 -61.72 32.93 21.02
CA MET A 1 -60.36 32.32 20.98
C MET A 1 -59.35 33.44 20.79
N ASN A 2 -58.33 33.53 21.64
CA ASN A 2 -57.41 34.68 21.64
C ASN A 2 -56.35 34.54 20.55
N LYS A 3 -55.74 35.67 20.13
CA LYS A 3 -54.63 35.69 19.14
C LYS A 3 -53.50 34.72 19.53
N LEU A 4 -53.19 34.64 20.84
CA LEU A 4 -52.17 33.76 21.41
C LEU A 4 -52.38 32.28 21.04
N ASN A 5 -53.61 31.75 21.18
CA ASN A 5 -53.94 30.37 20.79
C ASN A 5 -53.72 30.12 19.29
N ARG A 6 -53.95 31.15 18.45
CA ARG A 6 -53.79 31.05 16.99
C ARG A 6 -52.32 31.00 16.58
N VAL A 7 -51.46 31.78 17.25
CA VAL A 7 -49.99 31.72 17.11
C VAL A 7 -49.46 30.38 17.62
N MET A 8 -49.92 29.92 18.78
CA MET A 8 -49.52 28.62 19.34
C MET A 8 -49.88 27.45 18.41
N LEU A 9 -51.09 27.46 17.82
CA LEU A 9 -51.49 26.48 16.80
C LEU A 9 -50.63 26.52 15.53
N MET A 10 -50.20 27.70 15.07
CA MET A 10 -49.26 27.81 13.95
C MET A 10 -47.88 27.25 14.29
N LEU A 11 -47.33 27.53 15.48
CA LEU A 11 -46.04 26.99 15.92
C LEU A 11 -46.08 25.47 16.05
N ILE A 12 -47.16 24.90 16.61
CA ILE A 12 -47.38 23.45 16.69
C ILE A 12 -47.49 22.83 15.29
N ALA A 13 -48.20 23.47 14.37
CA ALA A 13 -48.30 22.99 12.98
C ALA A 13 -46.95 23.03 12.24
N MET A 14 -46.16 24.11 12.41
CA MET A 14 -44.81 24.20 11.84
C MET A 14 -43.86 23.15 12.41
N ALA A 15 -43.90 22.91 13.73
CA ALA A 15 -43.12 21.86 14.38
C ALA A 15 -43.52 20.46 13.86
N ALA A 16 -44.82 20.19 13.70
CA ALA A 16 -45.31 18.93 13.13
C ALA A 16 -44.87 18.75 11.66
N ILE A 17 -44.89 19.80 10.84
CA ILE A 17 -44.43 19.76 9.44
C ILE A 17 -42.91 19.52 9.38
N MET A 18 -42.11 20.19 10.22
CA MET A 18 -40.67 19.95 10.28
C MET A 18 -40.33 18.51 10.76
N LEU A 19 -41.05 18.00 11.77
CA LEU A 19 -40.87 16.61 12.23
C LEU A 19 -41.26 15.59 11.15
N LEU A 20 -42.31 15.86 10.36
CA LEU A 20 -42.68 15.03 9.21
C LEU A 20 -41.63 15.11 8.09
N ALA A 21 -41.10 16.29 7.78
CA ALA A 21 -40.07 16.47 6.77
C ALA A 21 -38.78 15.73 7.15
N VAL A 22 -38.28 15.92 8.39
CA VAL A 22 -37.11 15.19 8.92
C VAL A 22 -37.37 13.68 9.03
N GLY A 23 -38.60 13.26 9.31
CA GLY A 23 -38.99 11.85 9.32
C GLY A 23 -39.00 11.20 7.94
N ILE A 24 -39.42 11.94 6.90
CA ILE A 24 -39.37 11.50 5.50
C ILE A 24 -37.94 11.47 5.00
N ASP A 25 -37.16 12.52 5.26
CA ASP A 25 -35.75 12.65 4.88
C ASP A 25 -34.89 11.51 5.45
N LYS A 26 -34.94 11.29 6.78
CA LYS A 26 -34.28 10.14 7.43
C LYS A 26 -34.84 8.79 6.98
N GLY A 27 -36.10 8.74 6.56
CA GLY A 27 -36.72 7.54 5.96
C GLY A 27 -36.14 7.22 4.58
N LEU A 28 -35.93 8.25 3.75
CA LEU A 28 -35.35 8.15 2.42
C LEU A 28 -33.88 7.75 2.51
N GLN A 29 -33.07 8.48 3.31
CA GLN A 29 -31.66 8.18 3.56
C GLN A 29 -31.46 6.74 4.06
N ARG A 30 -32.34 6.24 4.94
CA ARG A 30 -32.28 4.84 5.42
C ARG A 30 -32.67 3.82 4.36
N HIS A 31 -33.55 4.17 3.42
CA HIS A 31 -33.88 3.30 2.29
C HIS A 31 -32.75 3.30 1.25
N GLU A 32 -32.21 4.47 0.91
CA GLU A 32 -31.07 4.65 0.01
C GLU A 32 -29.84 3.92 0.53
N ARG A 33 -29.51 4.05 1.83
CA ARG A 33 -28.42 3.29 2.46
C ARG A 33 -28.65 1.78 2.32
N LYS A 34 -29.85 1.27 2.60
CA LYS A 34 -30.19 -0.16 2.40
C LYS A 34 -30.07 -0.62 0.95
N MET A 35 -30.44 0.23 0.00
CA MET A 35 -30.28 -0.08 -1.42
C MET A 35 -28.83 0.03 -1.90
N TRP A 36 -27.99 0.81 -1.21
CA TRP A 36 -26.54 0.81 -1.39
C TRP A 36 -25.89 -0.43 -0.77
N GLU A 37 -26.17 -0.73 0.52
CA GLU A 37 -25.75 -1.94 1.24
C GLU A 37 -25.91 -3.21 0.38
N ILE A 38 -27.13 -3.44 -0.15
CA ILE A 38 -27.44 -4.64 -0.97
C ILE A 38 -26.72 -4.64 -2.33
N LYS A 39 -26.57 -3.48 -2.98
CA LYS A 39 -25.84 -3.39 -4.27
C LYS A 39 -24.35 -3.61 -4.08
N ARG A 40 -23.80 -3.02 -3.01
CA ARG A 40 -22.41 -3.10 -2.57
C ARG A 40 -22.03 -4.55 -2.28
N GLU A 41 -22.83 -5.25 -1.48
CA GLU A 41 -22.69 -6.68 -1.18
C GLU A 41 -22.64 -7.54 -2.47
N ALA A 42 -23.55 -7.31 -3.42
CA ALA A 42 -23.56 -8.04 -4.69
C ALA A 42 -22.33 -7.77 -5.58
N VAL A 43 -21.90 -6.50 -5.70
CA VAL A 43 -20.69 -6.12 -6.46
C VAL A 43 -19.43 -6.70 -5.82
N TYR A 44 -19.40 -6.85 -4.49
CA TYR A 44 -18.24 -7.36 -3.77
C TYR A 44 -18.14 -8.89 -3.80
N GLU A 45 -19.26 -9.61 -3.85
CA GLU A 45 -19.24 -11.05 -4.11
C GLU A 45 -18.79 -11.36 -5.55
N GLU A 46 -19.21 -10.56 -6.54
CA GLU A 46 -18.69 -10.59 -7.91
C GLU A 46 -17.19 -10.25 -7.94
N ALA A 47 -16.75 -9.23 -7.18
CA ALA A 47 -15.35 -8.88 -7.05
C ALA A 47 -14.51 -10.03 -6.48
N ARG A 48 -14.99 -10.70 -5.42
CA ARG A 48 -14.34 -11.85 -4.77
C ARG A 48 -14.25 -13.06 -5.67
N ALA A 49 -15.30 -13.36 -6.44
CA ALA A 49 -15.29 -14.46 -7.40
C ALA A 49 -14.21 -14.26 -8.48
N ASP A 50 -14.07 -13.06 -9.03
CA ASP A 50 -13.03 -12.72 -10.00
C ASP A 50 -11.62 -12.75 -9.38
N ILE A 51 -11.44 -12.17 -8.17
CA ILE A 51 -10.17 -12.21 -7.41
C ILE A 51 -9.71 -13.66 -7.21
N ALA A 52 -10.58 -14.53 -6.71
CA ALA A 52 -10.28 -15.94 -6.46
C ALA A 52 -9.98 -16.70 -7.76
N SER A 53 -10.65 -16.35 -8.86
CA SER A 53 -10.40 -16.91 -10.20
C SER A 53 -9.01 -16.50 -10.73
N MET A 54 -8.63 -15.23 -10.57
CA MET A 54 -7.30 -14.74 -10.94
C MET A 54 -6.20 -15.37 -10.07
N GLN A 55 -6.40 -15.47 -8.75
CA GLN A 55 -5.49 -16.15 -7.83
C GLN A 55 -5.30 -17.62 -8.21
N ALA A 56 -6.38 -18.37 -8.48
CA ALA A 56 -6.29 -19.76 -8.91
C ALA A 56 -5.54 -19.93 -10.25
N ASN A 57 -5.70 -18.97 -11.18
CA ASN A 57 -4.96 -18.96 -12.44
C ASN A 57 -3.46 -18.72 -12.23
N ILE A 58 -3.08 -17.69 -11.46
CA ILE A 58 -1.68 -17.37 -11.16
C ILE A 58 -1.03 -18.50 -10.34
N GLN A 59 -1.74 -19.05 -9.34
CA GLN A 59 -1.31 -20.21 -8.56
C GLN A 59 -1.02 -21.43 -9.46
N THR A 60 -1.85 -21.68 -10.48
CA THR A 60 -1.61 -22.76 -11.45
C THR A 60 -0.40 -22.45 -12.35
N LEU A 61 -0.27 -21.19 -12.81
CA LEU A 61 0.87 -20.75 -13.62
C LEU A 61 2.19 -20.77 -12.84
N SER A 62 2.17 -20.58 -11.51
CA SER A 62 3.37 -20.60 -10.66
C SER A 62 4.09 -21.96 -10.66
N GLU A 63 3.43 -23.04 -11.08
CA GLU A 63 4.04 -24.36 -11.27
C GLU A 63 4.92 -24.46 -12.54
N ASP A 64 4.74 -23.55 -13.52
CA ASP A 64 5.51 -23.48 -14.77
C ASP A 64 6.06 -22.05 -15.01
N PRO A 65 7.35 -21.81 -14.68
CA PRO A 65 7.97 -20.50 -14.84
C PRO A 65 7.95 -19.94 -16.28
N GLU A 66 7.99 -20.79 -17.32
CA GLU A 66 7.94 -20.30 -18.71
C GLU A 66 6.53 -19.81 -19.05
N ALA A 67 5.49 -20.51 -18.57
CA ALA A 67 4.10 -20.08 -18.72
C ALA A 67 3.79 -18.82 -17.88
N LEU A 68 4.31 -18.72 -16.66
CA LEU A 68 4.12 -17.53 -15.80
C LEU A 68 4.77 -16.27 -16.39
N ILE A 69 6.02 -16.37 -16.87
CA ILE A 69 6.71 -15.24 -17.53
C ILE A 69 5.92 -14.82 -18.78
N SER A 70 5.51 -15.79 -19.61
CA SER A 70 4.69 -15.52 -20.80
C SER A 70 3.38 -14.81 -20.45
N TYR A 71 2.69 -15.23 -19.39
CA TYR A 71 1.45 -14.60 -18.94
C TYR A 71 1.67 -13.16 -18.43
N ILE A 72 2.76 -12.91 -17.71
CA ILE A 72 3.14 -11.56 -17.24
C ILE A 72 3.48 -10.63 -18.41
N GLU A 73 4.20 -11.12 -19.42
CA GLU A 73 4.50 -10.35 -20.64
C GLU A 73 3.24 -10.11 -21.50
N GLU A 74 2.40 -11.12 -21.74
CA GLU A 74 1.15 -11.00 -22.52
C GLU A 74 0.13 -10.05 -21.88
N ASN A 75 0.13 -9.94 -20.56
CA ASN A 75 -0.73 -9.00 -19.81
C ASN A 75 -0.01 -7.68 -19.46
N GLU A 76 1.21 -7.45 -19.95
CA GLU A 76 2.04 -6.25 -19.73
C GLU A 76 2.26 -5.92 -18.23
N LEU A 77 2.28 -6.93 -17.36
CA LEU A 77 2.35 -6.77 -15.89
C LEU A 77 3.76 -6.49 -15.38
N ASN A 78 4.78 -6.70 -16.21
CA ASN A 78 6.19 -6.37 -15.92
C ASN A 78 6.52 -4.87 -16.08
N TYR A 79 5.52 -4.00 -16.24
CA TYR A 79 5.68 -2.55 -16.38
C TYR A 79 4.74 -1.78 -15.44
N THR A 80 5.24 -1.31 -14.29
CA THR A 80 4.51 -0.29 -13.51
C THR A 80 4.37 0.99 -14.34
N GLU A 81 3.18 1.59 -14.28
CA GLU A 81 2.87 2.87 -14.91
C GLU A 81 3.96 3.92 -14.67
N LYS A 82 4.30 4.70 -15.71
CA LYS A 82 5.10 5.92 -15.53
C LYS A 82 4.35 6.80 -14.54
N LYS A 83 4.99 7.14 -13.40
CA LYS A 83 4.42 7.99 -12.36
C LYS A 83 3.59 9.11 -12.98
N GLU A 84 2.27 9.03 -12.83
CA GLU A 84 1.42 10.18 -13.09
C GLU A 84 1.78 11.24 -12.06
N VAL A 85 2.58 12.22 -12.52
CA VAL A 85 2.83 13.45 -11.78
C VAL A 85 1.53 14.24 -11.82
N PHE A 86 0.61 13.87 -10.93
CA PHE A 86 -0.41 14.78 -10.45
C PHE A 86 0.34 16.00 -9.90
N LEU A 87 0.34 17.07 -10.68
CA LEU A 87 0.88 18.35 -10.26
C LEU A 87 0.03 18.81 -9.07
N GLU A 88 0.67 18.94 -7.91
CA GLU A 88 0.12 19.66 -6.77
C GLU A 88 -0.32 21.05 -7.27
N GLU A 89 -1.62 21.34 -7.25
CA GLU A 89 -2.07 22.70 -7.58
C GLU A 89 -1.58 23.63 -6.46
N PRO A 90 -0.76 24.65 -6.76
CA PRO A 90 -0.14 25.46 -5.74
C PRO A 90 -1.17 26.34 -5.03
N ASP A 91 -1.10 26.36 -3.70
CA ASP A 91 -1.99 27.09 -2.79
C ASP A 91 -2.40 28.48 -3.30
N ARG A 92 -3.69 28.64 -3.59
CA ARG A 92 -4.29 29.96 -3.86
C ARG A 92 -4.87 30.56 -2.60
N ALA A 93 -4.00 31.05 -1.73
CA ALA A 93 -4.39 31.96 -0.67
C ALA A 93 -5.02 33.25 -1.25
N GLU A 94 -6.21 33.62 -0.79
CA GLU A 94 -6.87 34.88 -1.17
C GLU A 94 -6.23 36.10 -0.49
N GLY A 95 -6.14 37.24 -1.19
CA GLY A 95 -5.54 38.47 -0.64
C GLY A 95 -5.60 39.69 -1.57
N ASP A 96 -6.74 40.38 -1.57
CA ASP A 96 -7.12 41.65 -2.23
C ASP A 96 -6.01 42.59 -2.81
N GLY A 97 -6.29 43.17 -3.99
CA GLY A 97 -5.41 44.12 -4.70
C GLY A 97 -6.00 44.67 -6.01
N SER A 98 -6.80 45.74 -5.93
CA SER A 98 -7.68 46.23 -7.02
C SER A 98 -7.07 47.16 -8.10
N VAL A 99 -7.70 47.20 -9.30
CA VAL A 99 -7.62 48.21 -10.40
C VAL A 99 -6.31 48.18 -11.24
N SER A 100 -6.30 48.09 -12.59
CA SER A 100 -7.34 47.84 -13.64
C SER A 100 -6.68 47.10 -14.86
N ASP A 101 -6.96 47.20 -16.18
CA ASP A 101 -7.68 48.15 -17.06
C ASP A 101 -8.13 47.50 -18.42
N ASN A 102 -8.27 48.29 -19.50
CA ASN A 102 -8.68 47.91 -20.86
C ASN A 102 -7.56 47.18 -21.66
N GLU A 103 -7.75 46.54 -22.82
CA GLU A 103 -8.85 46.55 -23.82
C GLU A 103 -8.91 45.22 -24.62
N ALA A 104 -9.85 45.04 -25.55
CA ALA A 104 -10.14 43.75 -26.20
C ALA A 104 -9.77 43.67 -27.70
N TYR A 105 -9.35 42.48 -28.17
CA TYR A 105 -9.37 42.11 -29.60
C TYR A 105 -9.78 40.65 -29.82
N LYS A 106 -10.38 40.37 -30.99
CA LYS A 106 -10.79 39.01 -31.44
C LYS A 106 -9.73 38.39 -32.35
N GLY A 107 -9.62 37.05 -32.33
CA GLY A 107 -8.93 36.26 -33.35
C GLY A 107 -9.15 34.76 -33.14
N GLU A 108 -9.57 34.03 -34.18
CA GLU A 108 -9.87 32.60 -34.12
C GLU A 108 -8.73 31.73 -34.69
N ALA A 109 -8.77 30.44 -34.34
CA ALA A 109 -8.24 29.30 -35.11
C ALA A 109 -6.73 29.28 -35.46
N GLY A 110 -5.96 28.55 -34.65
CA GLY A 110 -4.66 27.99 -35.04
C GLY A 110 -4.67 26.46 -34.92
N ASN A 111 -4.76 25.74 -36.04
CA ASN A 111 -4.62 24.28 -36.04
C ASN A 111 -3.18 23.89 -35.69
N LEU A 112 -3.00 23.03 -34.68
CA LEU A 112 -1.78 22.23 -34.52
C LEU A 112 -2.12 20.77 -34.80
N VAL A 113 -1.45 20.22 -35.82
CA VAL A 113 -1.60 18.84 -36.26
C VAL A 113 -0.79 17.93 -35.32
N SER A 114 -1.45 17.02 -34.62
CA SER A 114 -0.78 15.91 -33.93
C SER A 114 -0.19 14.95 -34.96
N GLY A 115 1.14 14.88 -35.01
CA GLY A 115 1.85 13.93 -35.85
C GLY A 115 1.82 12.53 -35.25
N ASN A 116 1.08 11.60 -35.86
CA ASN A 116 1.16 10.18 -35.52
C ASN A 116 2.57 9.65 -35.86
N SER A 117 3.43 9.52 -34.85
CA SER A 117 4.66 8.74 -34.93
C SER A 117 4.34 7.28 -34.60
N VAL A 118 4.37 6.42 -35.62
CA VAL A 118 4.23 4.97 -35.44
C VAL A 118 5.61 4.37 -35.11
N PRO A 119 5.82 3.75 -33.94
CA PRO A 119 6.99 2.90 -33.72
C PRO A 119 6.87 1.65 -34.59
N GLY A 120 7.90 1.36 -35.39
CA GLY A 120 7.90 0.20 -36.29
C GLY A 120 8.19 -1.11 -35.58
N ASN A 121 7.70 -2.23 -36.13
CA ASN A 121 7.97 -3.58 -35.63
C ASN A 121 9.47 -3.81 -35.35
N LEU A 122 9.82 -4.20 -34.13
CA LEU A 122 10.94 -5.11 -33.92
C LEU A 122 10.42 -6.53 -34.18
N VAL A 123 10.98 -7.19 -35.19
CA VAL A 123 10.76 -8.63 -35.43
C VAL A 123 11.89 -9.39 -34.76
N TYR A 124 11.61 -10.08 -33.65
CA TYR A 124 12.56 -11.03 -33.07
C TYR A 124 12.77 -12.21 -34.03
N GLY A 125 14.04 -12.54 -34.28
CA GLY A 125 14.44 -13.56 -35.26
C GLY A 125 15.40 -14.58 -34.67
N ASN A 126 14.85 -15.71 -34.24
CA ASN A 126 15.44 -17.02 -33.90
C ASN A 126 16.96 -17.13 -33.64
N PHE A 127 17.29 -17.75 -32.50
CA PHE A 127 18.58 -18.40 -32.25
C PHE A 127 18.98 -19.38 -33.36
N VAL A 128 20.26 -19.33 -33.78
CA VAL A 128 20.99 -20.49 -34.35
C VAL A 128 22.42 -20.46 -33.82
N SER A 129 22.92 -21.61 -33.37
CA SER A 129 24.29 -21.78 -32.86
C SER A 129 25.31 -21.97 -34.00
N GLY A 130 26.53 -21.42 -33.84
CA GLY A 130 27.58 -21.52 -34.85
C GLY A 130 28.98 -21.34 -34.27
N ASN A 131 29.66 -22.46 -34.00
CA ASN A 131 31.02 -22.47 -33.48
C ASN A 131 32.05 -22.47 -34.64
N SER A 132 33.06 -21.60 -34.62
CA SER A 132 34.19 -21.63 -35.58
C SER A 132 35.39 -20.81 -35.10
N VAL A 133 36.60 -21.39 -35.19
CA VAL A 133 37.87 -20.78 -34.74
C VAL A 133 38.91 -20.83 -35.87
N SER A 134 39.35 -19.65 -36.34
CA SER A 134 40.60 -19.45 -37.10
C SER A 134 40.79 -17.95 -37.43
N GLY A 135 41.95 -17.30 -37.30
CA GLY A 135 43.23 -17.77 -36.74
C GLY A 135 44.36 -16.73 -36.88
N ASN A 136 45.31 -16.78 -35.95
CA ASN A 136 46.68 -16.22 -35.89
C ASN A 136 47.10 -15.01 -36.77
N SER A 137 47.63 -13.97 -36.10
CA SER A 137 49.06 -13.64 -36.20
C SER A 137 49.56 -12.85 -34.98
N GLU A 138 50.74 -13.20 -34.46
CA GLU A 138 51.37 -12.57 -33.29
C GLU A 138 52.43 -11.52 -33.70
N SER A 139 52.60 -10.48 -32.88
CA SER A 139 53.89 -9.80 -32.66
C SER A 139 53.84 -8.97 -31.37
N GLU A 140 54.92 -8.99 -30.59
CA GLU A 140 55.01 -8.40 -29.24
C GLU A 140 55.24 -6.88 -29.25
N ASP A 141 54.59 -6.15 -28.33
CA ASP A 141 55.25 -5.19 -27.44
C ASP A 141 54.30 -4.77 -26.29
N SER A 142 54.80 -4.20 -25.19
CA SER A 142 54.03 -4.13 -23.92
C SER A 142 54.13 -2.80 -23.12
N ILE A 143 53.07 -2.54 -22.31
CA ILE A 143 52.96 -1.49 -21.26
C ILE A 143 52.76 -0.05 -21.83
N SER A 144 51.62 0.62 -21.61
CA SER A 144 51.30 1.28 -20.31
C SER A 144 49.86 1.83 -20.24
N GLY A 145 49.28 1.80 -19.02
CA GLY A 145 48.10 2.58 -18.62
C GLY A 145 46.73 1.97 -19.01
N ASN A 146 45.75 1.84 -18.11
CA ASN A 146 45.74 2.02 -16.65
C ASN A 146 44.73 1.05 -16.02
N SER A 147 45.13 0.34 -14.96
CA SER A 147 44.20 -0.34 -14.06
C SER A 147 44.12 0.46 -12.76
N ILE A 148 42.92 0.85 -12.34
CA ILE A 148 42.69 1.42 -11.00
C ILE A 148 41.92 0.39 -10.17
N SER A 149 42.68 -0.35 -9.35
CA SER A 149 42.14 -1.02 -8.18
C SER A 149 41.91 0.03 -7.08
N GLY A 150 40.68 0.13 -6.56
CA GLY A 150 40.35 1.00 -5.44
C GLY A 150 39.59 0.24 -4.36
N ASN A 151 40.23 0.00 -3.22
CA ASN A 151 39.51 -0.30 -1.99
C ASN A 151 38.73 0.94 -1.56
N LEU A 152 37.50 0.77 -1.06
CA LEU A 152 36.90 1.73 -0.13
C LEU A 152 37.10 1.19 1.29
N GLU A 153 38.05 1.77 2.01
CA GLU A 153 38.21 1.54 3.44
C GLU A 153 37.22 2.39 4.25
N TRP A 154 36.89 1.93 5.46
CA TRP A 154 36.04 2.65 6.40
C TRP A 154 36.61 4.02 6.77
N GLY A 155 35.78 5.07 6.67
CA GLY A 155 36.08 6.41 7.19
C GLY A 155 35.01 6.86 8.17
N SER A 156 35.32 6.90 9.46
CA SER A 156 34.37 7.24 10.53
C SER A 156 33.90 8.69 10.45
N PHE A 157 32.58 8.91 10.42
CA PHE A 157 31.96 10.23 10.57
C PHE A 157 30.76 10.23 11.52
N LEU A 158 31.05 10.60 12.77
CA LEU A 158 30.15 11.24 13.73
C LEU A 158 30.99 12.29 14.49
N PRO A 159 30.40 13.33 15.11
CA PRO A 159 28.97 13.60 15.29
C PRO A 159 28.51 14.95 14.71
N GLY A 160 27.18 15.15 14.65
CA GLY A 160 26.59 16.50 14.66
C GLY A 160 25.38 16.70 13.75
N GLY A 161 24.16 16.54 14.29
CA GLY A 161 22.93 17.05 13.69
C GLY A 161 22.35 16.19 12.57
N LEU A 162 21.67 15.09 12.94
CA LEU A 162 20.65 14.51 12.08
C LEU A 162 19.40 15.39 12.14
N VAL A 163 18.91 15.79 10.97
CA VAL A 163 17.53 16.23 10.75
C VAL A 163 16.90 15.15 9.89
N SER A 164 15.65 14.75 10.19
CA SER A 164 14.97 13.68 9.44
C SER A 164 15.04 13.95 7.93
N GLY A 165 15.54 12.96 7.20
CA GLY A 165 16.40 13.21 6.04
C GLY A 165 16.29 12.17 4.92
N ASN A 166 15.09 11.62 4.74
CA ASN A 166 14.53 11.12 3.47
C ASN A 166 15.58 10.70 2.42
N LEU A 167 16.06 9.43 2.46
CA LEU A 167 17.03 8.90 1.50
C LEU A 167 16.37 8.63 0.13
N LEU A 168 16.01 9.72 -0.55
CA LEU A 168 15.28 9.71 -1.81
C LEU A 168 16.15 9.21 -2.97
N PHE A 169 15.94 7.95 -3.36
CA PHE A 169 16.33 7.46 -4.68
C PHE A 169 15.47 8.14 -5.76
N LEU A 170 15.98 9.28 -6.25
CA LEU A 170 15.30 10.16 -7.19
C LEU A 170 15.30 9.59 -8.62
N GLY A 171 14.27 8.80 -8.94
CA GLY A 171 13.71 8.74 -10.30
C GLY A 171 14.46 7.91 -11.33
N GLU A 172 15.07 6.78 -10.95
CA GLU A 172 15.39 5.72 -11.91
C GLU A 172 14.10 4.95 -12.28
N GLU A 173 13.95 4.57 -13.55
CA GLU A 173 12.83 3.74 -14.02
C GLU A 173 12.97 2.32 -13.41
N ARG A 174 11.91 1.79 -12.77
CA ARG A 174 11.95 0.45 -12.13
C ARG A 174 12.19 -0.64 -13.18
N GLU A 175 13.38 -1.23 -13.22
CA GLU A 175 13.56 -2.58 -13.76
C GLU A 175 12.94 -3.59 -12.77
N ILE A 176 11.65 -3.91 -13.00
CA ILE A 176 10.88 -4.90 -12.22
C ILE A 176 11.51 -6.30 -12.28
N CYS A 177 12.31 -6.58 -13.32
CA CYS A 177 13.10 -7.81 -13.49
C CYS A 177 14.18 -8.08 -12.40
N ALA A 178 14.15 -7.36 -11.27
CA ALA A 178 15.08 -7.49 -10.16
C ALA A 178 14.41 -7.51 -8.77
N SER A 179 13.07 -7.55 -8.67
CA SER A 179 12.36 -7.50 -7.37
C SER A 179 12.68 -8.71 -6.48
N TYR A 180 12.88 -9.90 -7.03
CA TYR A 180 13.36 -11.07 -6.29
C TYR A 180 14.77 -10.85 -5.75
N GLU A 181 15.71 -10.34 -6.57
CA GLU A 181 17.08 -10.06 -6.11
C GLU A 181 17.11 -8.97 -5.03
N ASN A 182 16.27 -7.93 -5.17
CA ASN A 182 16.11 -6.88 -4.19
C ASN A 182 15.49 -7.40 -2.88
N THR A 183 14.48 -8.27 -2.96
CA THR A 183 13.91 -8.98 -1.81
C THR A 183 14.98 -9.80 -1.08
N MET A 184 15.81 -10.57 -1.81
CA MET A 184 16.94 -11.29 -1.24
C MET A 184 18.03 -10.37 -0.66
N LYS A 185 18.19 -9.15 -1.17
CA LYS A 185 19.15 -8.15 -0.69
C LYS A 185 18.67 -7.53 0.62
N ILE A 186 17.45 -7.00 0.63
CA ILE A 186 16.78 -6.44 1.82
C ILE A 186 16.75 -7.49 2.93
N ASN A 187 16.31 -8.71 2.65
CA ASN A 187 16.24 -9.77 3.66
C ASN A 187 17.59 -10.21 4.25
N ARG A 188 18.73 -9.96 3.57
CA ARG A 188 20.08 -10.12 4.16
C ARG A 188 20.47 -8.95 5.05
N GLN A 189 19.94 -7.75 4.81
CA GLN A 189 20.12 -6.57 5.64
C GLN A 189 19.24 -6.65 6.90
N ASP A 190 17.96 -7.04 6.75
CA ASP A 190 17.03 -7.28 7.86
C ASP A 190 17.60 -8.29 8.87
N LYS A 191 18.06 -9.44 8.36
CA LYS A 191 18.72 -10.48 9.17
C LYS A 191 19.98 -10.00 9.89
N LYS A 192 20.64 -8.95 9.39
CA LYS A 192 21.77 -8.32 10.07
C LYS A 192 21.28 -7.38 11.17
N ILE A 193 20.29 -6.53 10.89
CA ILE A 193 19.68 -5.63 11.89
C ILE A 193 19.18 -6.44 13.09
N ILE A 194 18.41 -7.50 12.86
CA ILE A 194 17.92 -8.42 13.90
C ILE A 194 19.06 -9.07 14.71
N ALA A 195 20.18 -9.41 14.07
CA ALA A 195 21.29 -10.12 14.72
C ALA A 195 22.29 -9.19 15.45
N ASP A 196 22.32 -7.91 15.10
CA ASP A 196 23.22 -6.89 15.68
C ASP A 196 22.49 -5.99 16.72
N SER A 197 21.16 -6.10 16.88
CA SER A 197 20.37 -5.22 17.76
C SER A 197 20.44 -5.59 19.25
N GLU A 198 20.25 -4.58 20.09
CA GLU A 198 20.15 -4.69 21.56
C GLU A 198 18.72 -4.38 22.08
N VAL A 199 17.72 -4.23 21.20
CA VAL A 199 16.31 -4.00 21.58
C VAL A 199 15.67 -5.28 22.13
N ASP A 200 15.07 -5.19 23.31
CA ASP A 200 14.46 -6.32 24.03
C ASP A 200 12.93 -6.28 23.93
N PHE A 201 12.34 -7.31 23.33
CA PHE A 201 10.89 -7.50 23.21
C PHE A 201 10.37 -8.59 24.17
N SER A 202 11.17 -9.13 25.09
CA SER A 202 10.80 -10.35 25.83
C SER A 202 9.64 -10.21 26.83
N ASP A 203 9.35 -9.00 27.29
CA ASP A 203 8.15 -8.64 28.07
C ASP A 203 7.10 -7.86 27.21
N CYS A 204 7.12 -7.99 25.87
CA CYS A 204 6.26 -7.22 24.94
C CYS A 204 5.15 -8.07 24.30
N LYS A 205 3.94 -7.49 24.22
CA LYS A 205 2.80 -7.98 23.44
C LYS A 205 2.61 -7.21 22.13
N ILE A 206 2.57 -7.93 21.02
CA ILE A 206 2.37 -7.38 19.68
C ILE A 206 1.02 -7.82 19.11
N THR A 207 0.13 -6.89 18.76
CA THR A 207 -1.12 -7.20 18.05
C THR A 207 -1.04 -6.79 16.58
N CYS A 208 -1.29 -7.74 15.68
CA CYS A 208 -1.32 -7.51 14.23
C CYS A 208 -2.76 -7.45 13.73
N LEU A 209 -3.29 -6.25 13.46
CA LEU A 209 -4.59 -6.02 12.85
C LEU A 209 -4.45 -6.00 11.32
N GLY A 210 -5.18 -6.88 10.63
CA GLY A 210 -5.06 -6.94 9.18
C GLY A 210 -6.02 -7.85 8.42
N ASP A 211 -5.63 -8.12 7.17
CA ASP A 211 -6.40 -8.87 6.16
C ASP A 211 -5.96 -10.35 6.01
N SER A 212 -6.18 -10.95 4.84
CA SER A 212 -5.77 -12.32 4.49
C SER A 212 -4.25 -12.53 4.50
N ILE A 213 -3.44 -11.50 4.28
CA ILE A 213 -1.97 -11.56 4.39
C ILE A 213 -1.58 -11.73 5.87
N THR A 214 -2.28 -11.04 6.78
CA THR A 214 -2.07 -11.17 8.23
C THR A 214 -2.57 -12.51 8.75
N ALA A 215 -3.73 -12.96 8.26
CA ALA A 215 -4.33 -14.24 8.61
C ALA A 215 -3.60 -15.47 8.02
N ALA A 216 -2.73 -15.28 7.02
CA ALA A 216 -2.18 -16.35 6.17
C ALA A 216 -3.26 -17.26 5.53
N SER A 217 -4.36 -16.67 5.06
CA SER A 217 -5.56 -17.41 4.63
C SER A 217 -5.32 -18.37 3.45
N ASN A 218 -4.31 -18.13 2.61
CA ASN A 218 -3.96 -19.03 1.50
C ASN A 218 -3.32 -20.35 1.96
N LEU A 219 -2.91 -20.45 3.23
CA LEU A 219 -2.32 -21.65 3.83
C LEU A 219 -3.33 -22.45 4.67
N ASP A 220 -4.62 -22.09 4.68
CA ASP A 220 -5.62 -22.63 5.62
C ASP A 220 -5.83 -24.16 5.55
N THR A 221 -5.50 -24.76 4.40
CA THR A 221 -5.50 -26.21 4.16
C THR A 221 -4.34 -26.96 4.82
N ILE A 222 -3.33 -26.27 5.35
CA ILE A 222 -2.14 -26.85 6.00
C ILE A 222 -2.38 -26.98 7.51
N GLU A 223 -2.03 -28.13 8.09
CA GLU A 223 -2.19 -28.37 9.53
C GLU A 223 -1.29 -27.43 10.36
N ASN A 224 -1.91 -26.63 11.25
CA ASN A 224 -1.26 -25.59 12.06
C ASN A 224 -0.63 -24.42 11.27
N TYR A 225 -1.14 -24.10 10.09
CA TYR A 225 -0.64 -23.01 9.22
C TYR A 225 -0.47 -21.65 9.91
N GLN A 226 -1.15 -21.40 11.03
CA GLN A 226 -1.03 -20.16 11.79
C GLN A 226 0.42 -19.87 12.20
N SER A 227 1.24 -20.88 12.53
CA SER A 227 2.67 -20.67 12.86
C SER A 227 3.52 -20.22 11.67
N MET A 228 3.03 -20.43 10.44
CA MET A 228 3.64 -19.95 9.19
C MET A 228 3.24 -18.50 8.86
N SER A 229 2.24 -17.94 9.55
CA SER A 229 1.80 -16.55 9.35
C SER A 229 2.90 -15.56 9.75
N TYR A 230 2.95 -14.39 9.10
CA TYR A 230 3.96 -13.39 9.44
C TYR A 230 3.89 -12.94 10.91
N PRO A 231 2.71 -12.80 11.57
CA PRO A 231 2.66 -12.45 12.99
C PRO A 231 3.30 -13.51 13.90
N SER A 232 3.03 -14.79 13.67
CA SER A 232 3.65 -15.86 14.47
C SER A 232 5.16 -15.94 14.23
N GLN A 233 5.60 -15.81 12.98
CA GLN A 233 7.03 -15.72 12.67
C GLN A 233 7.69 -14.47 13.27
N LEU A 234 7.01 -13.33 13.31
CA LEU A 234 7.49 -12.08 13.93
C LEU A 234 7.77 -12.27 15.42
N GLY A 235 6.86 -12.93 16.14
CA GLY A 235 7.04 -13.29 17.55
C GLY A 235 8.26 -14.19 17.77
N GLU A 236 8.43 -15.24 16.96
CA GLU A 236 9.61 -16.12 17.00
C GLU A 236 10.93 -15.40 16.66
N ILE A 237 10.88 -14.32 15.87
CA ILE A 237 12.05 -13.55 15.44
C ILE A 237 12.47 -12.52 16.49
N LEU A 238 11.52 -11.81 17.08
CA LEU A 238 11.78 -10.79 18.12
C LEU A 238 11.91 -11.39 19.53
N GLY A 239 11.39 -12.59 19.76
CA GLY A 239 11.33 -13.20 21.09
C GLY A 239 10.24 -12.62 21.99
N ALA A 240 9.16 -12.11 21.41
CA ALA A 240 8.04 -11.45 22.10
C ALA A 240 7.29 -12.39 23.07
N GLU A 241 6.66 -11.85 24.13
CA GLU A 241 5.87 -12.65 25.08
C GLU A 241 4.63 -13.24 24.40
N GLU A 242 3.87 -12.40 23.69
CA GLU A 242 2.64 -12.79 23.00
C GLU A 242 2.52 -12.04 21.67
N VAL A 243 2.09 -12.74 20.60
CA VAL A 243 1.66 -12.10 19.36
C VAL A 243 0.22 -12.49 19.03
N VAL A 244 -0.64 -11.48 18.96
CA VAL A 244 -2.07 -11.62 18.70
C VAL A 244 -2.35 -11.37 17.23
N ASN A 245 -2.72 -12.42 16.49
CA ASN A 245 -3.06 -12.33 15.08
C ASN A 245 -4.56 -11.98 14.92
N LEU A 246 -4.85 -10.73 14.55
CA LEU A 246 -6.18 -10.23 14.19
C LEU A 246 -6.31 -10.04 12.67
N GLY A 247 -5.74 -10.96 11.89
CA GLY A 247 -6.01 -11.09 10.46
C GLY A 247 -7.39 -11.70 10.18
N ILE A 248 -8.16 -11.14 9.24
CA ILE A 248 -9.35 -11.80 8.68
C ILE A 248 -9.28 -11.83 7.15
N GLY A 249 -9.55 -13.00 6.57
CA GLY A 249 -9.56 -13.18 5.12
C GLY A 249 -10.53 -12.24 4.42
N GLY A 250 -10.03 -11.46 3.45
CA GLY A 250 -10.85 -10.49 2.71
C GLY A 250 -11.37 -9.30 3.54
N SER A 251 -10.74 -8.98 4.68
CA SER A 251 -11.04 -7.79 5.50
C SER A 251 -10.44 -6.50 4.89
N SER A 252 -11.12 -5.36 5.06
CA SER A 252 -10.72 -4.04 4.53
C SER A 252 -10.46 -3.01 5.64
N ILE A 253 -9.78 -1.91 5.33
CA ILE A 253 -9.70 -0.76 6.24
C ILE A 253 -11.08 -0.07 6.34
N GLY A 254 -11.69 0.25 5.19
CA GLY A 254 -12.95 1.01 5.13
C GLY A 254 -14.23 0.18 5.27
N ARG A 255 -15.30 0.83 5.75
CA ARG A 255 -16.63 0.23 6.08
C ARG A 255 -17.54 -0.03 4.89
N TYR A 256 -17.08 0.29 3.68
CA TYR A 256 -17.74 -0.18 2.48
C TYR A 256 -17.63 -1.70 2.38
N TRP A 257 -16.44 -2.28 2.54
CA TRP A 257 -16.20 -3.72 2.36
C TRP A 257 -16.35 -4.51 3.69
N GLU A 258 -16.08 -5.81 3.68
CA GLU A 258 -16.38 -6.71 4.82
C GLU A 258 -15.40 -6.54 6.00
N ASN A 259 -15.91 -6.71 7.22
CA ASN A 259 -15.12 -6.84 8.46
C ASN A 259 -14.10 -5.72 8.64
N ALA A 260 -14.54 -4.46 8.60
CA ALA A 260 -13.67 -3.29 8.50
C ALA A 260 -12.75 -3.08 9.73
N PHE A 261 -11.47 -2.75 9.51
CA PHE A 261 -10.47 -2.56 10.57
C PHE A 261 -10.89 -1.47 11.57
N VAL A 262 -11.51 -0.39 11.08
CA VAL A 262 -12.01 0.73 11.89
C VAL A 262 -13.13 0.35 12.87
N ASP A 263 -13.81 -0.78 12.67
CA ASP A 263 -14.75 -1.32 13.65
C ASP A 263 -14.10 -2.46 14.47
N ARG A 264 -13.11 -3.16 13.90
CA ARG A 264 -12.41 -4.30 14.52
C ARG A 264 -11.26 -3.97 15.46
N TYR A 265 -10.70 -2.76 15.46
CA TYR A 265 -9.60 -2.44 16.40
C TYR A 265 -10.02 -2.57 17.88
N GLN A 266 -11.32 -2.57 18.16
CA GLN A 266 -11.91 -2.86 19.48
C GLN A 266 -11.71 -4.32 19.94
N GLU A 267 -11.17 -5.19 19.07
CA GLU A 267 -10.75 -6.57 19.39
C GLU A 267 -9.29 -6.65 19.91
N ILE A 268 -8.52 -5.56 19.86
CA ILE A 268 -7.13 -5.49 20.34
C ILE A 268 -7.11 -5.53 21.88
N PRO A 269 -6.33 -6.42 22.53
CA PRO A 269 -6.23 -6.46 23.99
C PRO A 269 -5.73 -5.15 24.61
N GLU A 270 -6.34 -4.74 25.72
CA GLU A 270 -5.98 -3.52 26.49
C GLU A 270 -4.52 -3.51 26.97
N ASP A 271 -3.86 -4.67 27.01
CA ASP A 271 -2.47 -4.89 27.40
C ASP A 271 -1.53 -5.15 26.20
N THR A 272 -1.78 -4.48 25.06
CA THR A 272 -0.90 -4.52 23.87
C THR A 272 0.10 -3.37 23.88
N ASP A 273 1.40 -3.66 23.78
CA ASP A 273 2.46 -2.65 23.70
C ASP A 273 2.74 -2.18 22.27
N VAL A 274 2.60 -3.06 21.26
CA VAL A 274 2.84 -2.75 19.84
C VAL A 274 1.64 -3.13 18.98
N ILE A 275 1.10 -2.20 18.22
CA ILE A 275 -0.03 -2.39 17.31
C ILE A 275 0.45 -2.22 15.86
N LEU A 276 0.47 -3.31 15.10
CA LEU A 276 0.75 -3.29 13.66
C LEU A 276 -0.56 -3.29 12.87
N VAL A 277 -0.73 -2.32 11.98
CA VAL A 277 -1.90 -2.22 11.09
C VAL A 277 -1.45 -2.45 9.65
N MET A 278 -1.77 -3.62 9.07
CA MET A 278 -1.41 -3.98 7.69
C MET A 278 -2.67 -4.27 6.85
N GLY A 279 -2.91 -3.46 5.82
CA GLY A 279 -4.09 -3.58 4.96
C GLY A 279 -4.10 -2.59 3.81
N GLY A 280 -5.29 -2.37 3.21
CA GLY A 280 -5.46 -1.55 2.00
C GLY A 280 -5.46 -2.36 0.70
N THR A 281 -5.12 -3.65 0.73
CA THR A 281 -5.15 -4.55 -0.42
C THR A 281 -6.59 -4.75 -0.94
N ASN A 282 -7.50 -5.18 -0.05
CA ASN A 282 -8.91 -5.42 -0.39
C ASN A 282 -9.67 -4.12 -0.71
N ASP A 283 -9.30 -3.02 -0.05
CA ASP A 283 -9.77 -1.67 -0.39
C ASP A 283 -9.42 -1.33 -1.84
N GLY A 284 -8.16 -1.55 -2.23
CA GLY A 284 -7.67 -1.35 -3.58
C GLY A 284 -8.39 -2.17 -4.66
N PHE A 285 -8.77 -3.42 -4.36
CA PHE A 285 -9.49 -4.29 -5.29
C PHE A 285 -10.96 -3.88 -5.57
N CYS A 286 -11.51 -2.90 -4.83
CA CYS A 286 -12.95 -2.59 -4.88
C CYS A 286 -13.33 -1.10 -4.94
N ALA A 287 -12.45 -0.18 -4.53
CA ALA A 287 -12.81 1.21 -4.30
C ALA A 287 -12.60 2.12 -5.53
N SER A 288 -13.62 2.95 -5.82
CA SER A 288 -13.54 4.08 -6.74
C SER A 288 -13.12 5.37 -6.01
N GLU A 289 -13.04 6.51 -6.71
CA GLU A 289 -12.90 7.85 -6.10
C GLU A 289 -13.90 8.09 -4.95
N LYS A 290 -15.14 7.59 -5.07
CA LYS A 290 -16.18 7.74 -4.05
C LYS A 290 -15.86 6.95 -2.77
N GLU A 291 -15.31 5.74 -2.91
CA GLU A 291 -14.94 4.90 -1.78
C GLU A 291 -13.57 5.29 -1.19
N LEU A 292 -12.68 5.93 -1.95
CA LEU A 292 -11.46 6.53 -1.41
C LEU A 292 -11.76 7.70 -0.45
N GLY A 293 -12.70 8.59 -0.83
CA GLY A 293 -12.98 9.83 -0.10
C GLY A 293 -11.91 10.90 -0.33
N SER A 294 -11.80 11.87 0.59
CA SER A 294 -10.78 12.93 0.51
C SER A 294 -10.30 13.42 1.89
N LEU A 295 -9.07 13.93 1.92
CA LEU A 295 -8.34 14.32 3.13
C LEU A 295 -8.92 15.57 3.83
N GLU A 296 -9.60 16.45 3.11
CA GLU A 296 -10.21 17.66 3.68
C GLU A 296 -11.55 17.38 4.36
N LYS A 297 -12.23 16.29 3.96
CA LYS A 297 -13.57 15.95 4.46
C LYS A 297 -13.59 14.79 5.45
N ARG A 298 -12.75 13.77 5.22
CA ARG A 298 -12.67 12.53 6.03
C ARG A 298 -14.05 11.89 6.26
N GLU A 299 -14.81 11.73 5.18
CA GLU A 299 -16.19 11.22 5.24
C GLU A 299 -16.21 9.75 5.70
N LYS A 300 -17.00 9.43 6.74
CA LYS A 300 -17.25 8.05 7.18
C LYS A 300 -17.77 7.18 6.02
N ASP A 301 -17.44 5.89 6.05
CA ASP A 301 -17.76 4.92 5.00
C ASP A 301 -16.94 5.20 3.70
N THR A 302 -15.75 5.81 3.84
CA THR A 302 -14.71 6.00 2.81
C THR A 302 -13.32 5.69 3.38
N PHE A 303 -12.35 5.31 2.56
CA PHE A 303 -11.02 4.85 2.98
C PHE A 303 -10.31 5.92 3.82
N THR A 304 -10.34 7.16 3.35
CA THR A 304 -9.67 8.28 4.03
C THR A 304 -10.32 8.60 5.38
N GLY A 305 -11.65 8.59 5.47
CA GLY A 305 -12.36 8.88 6.72
C GLY A 305 -12.35 7.73 7.73
N ASP A 306 -12.45 6.49 7.26
CA ASP A 306 -12.39 5.31 8.11
C ASP A 306 -10.95 5.03 8.59
N LEU A 307 -9.91 5.36 7.80
CA LEU A 307 -8.52 5.28 8.26
C LEU A 307 -8.19 6.38 9.29
N ASP A 308 -8.65 7.62 9.08
CA ASP A 308 -8.53 8.72 10.05
C ASP A 308 -9.21 8.36 11.39
N GLU A 309 -10.43 7.80 11.34
CA GLU A 309 -11.15 7.32 12.54
C GLU A 309 -10.42 6.13 13.21
N LEU A 310 -9.78 5.25 12.44
CA LEU A 310 -8.97 4.14 12.97
C LEU A 310 -7.71 4.63 13.68
N LEU A 311 -6.90 5.49 13.05
CA LEU A 311 -5.67 6.01 13.65
C LEU A 311 -5.97 6.85 14.90
N PHE A 312 -7.01 7.69 14.86
CA PHE A 312 -7.49 8.43 16.03
C PHE A 312 -8.01 7.49 17.14
N GLY A 313 -8.75 6.43 16.76
CA GLY A 313 -9.26 5.43 17.69
C GLY A 313 -8.13 4.73 18.45
N LEU A 314 -7.14 4.23 17.72
CA LEU A 314 -5.95 3.58 18.26
C LEU A 314 -5.18 4.50 19.23
N GLN A 315 -4.83 5.72 18.81
CA GLN A 315 -4.09 6.67 19.67
C GLN A 315 -4.87 7.09 20.92
N LYS A 316 -6.21 7.07 20.88
CA LYS A 316 -7.07 7.46 22.00
C LYS A 316 -7.24 6.32 23.02
N ASP A 317 -7.38 5.08 22.56
CA ASP A 317 -7.69 3.93 23.41
C ASP A 317 -6.45 3.11 23.82
N TYR A 318 -5.34 3.23 23.09
CA TYR A 318 -4.04 2.61 23.39
C TYR A 318 -2.93 3.67 23.45
N PRO A 319 -3.02 4.67 24.36
CA PRO A 319 -2.17 5.87 24.35
C PRO A 319 -0.70 5.61 24.68
N ASP A 320 -0.40 4.49 25.36
CA ASP A 320 0.96 4.10 25.73
C ASP A 320 1.59 3.11 24.71
N ALA A 321 0.82 2.65 23.72
CA ALA A 321 1.26 1.64 22.75
C ALA A 321 1.94 2.23 21.51
N GLN A 322 2.95 1.54 20.98
CA GLN A 322 3.52 1.86 19.67
C GLN A 322 2.60 1.38 18.55
N ILE A 323 1.92 2.33 17.91
CA ILE A 323 1.15 2.08 16.68
C ILE A 323 2.09 2.26 15.47
N VAL A 324 2.07 1.30 14.54
CA VAL A 324 2.79 1.37 13.25
C VAL A 324 1.86 0.97 12.12
N LEU A 325 1.80 1.80 11.08
CA LEU A 325 1.02 1.54 9.87
C LEU A 325 1.90 0.88 8.81
N ILE A 326 1.38 -0.11 8.09
CA ILE A 326 2.13 -0.87 7.08
C ILE A 326 1.38 -0.80 5.75
N THR A 327 2.01 -0.24 4.71
CA THR A 327 1.39 -0.13 3.38
C THR A 327 1.25 -1.51 2.73
N PRO A 328 0.23 -1.74 1.88
CA PRO A 328 0.00 -3.05 1.28
C PRO A 328 1.11 -3.41 0.28
N LEU A 329 1.38 -4.70 0.10
CA LEU A 329 2.35 -5.18 -0.88
C LEU A 329 1.90 -4.85 -2.32
N PRO A 330 2.83 -4.44 -3.20
CA PRO A 330 2.54 -4.18 -4.60
C PRO A 330 2.27 -5.51 -5.31
N ASN A 331 1.12 -5.62 -5.99
CA ASN A 331 0.67 -6.90 -6.55
C ASN A 331 0.01 -6.82 -7.94
N VAL A 332 0.33 -7.82 -8.78
CA VAL A 332 -0.19 -7.95 -10.15
C VAL A 332 -1.71 -8.10 -10.25
N LEU A 333 -2.34 -8.61 -9.18
CA LEU A 333 -3.78 -8.86 -9.17
C LEU A 333 -4.57 -7.55 -9.26
N HIS A 334 -4.06 -6.50 -8.60
CA HIS A 334 -4.65 -5.16 -8.66
C HIS A 334 -4.69 -4.63 -10.10
N ASP A 335 -3.60 -4.75 -10.86
CA ASP A 335 -3.54 -4.24 -12.23
C ASP A 335 -4.30 -5.12 -13.24
N LEU A 336 -4.34 -6.45 -13.04
CA LEU A 336 -5.25 -7.33 -13.77
C LEU A 336 -6.72 -6.94 -13.58
N LEU A 337 -7.13 -6.63 -12.34
CA LEU A 337 -8.48 -6.16 -12.03
C LEU A 337 -8.75 -4.81 -12.71
N ARG A 338 -7.83 -3.84 -12.62
CA ARG A 338 -7.94 -2.53 -13.30
C ARG A 338 -8.10 -2.65 -14.82
N LYS A 339 -7.38 -3.56 -15.48
CA LYS A 339 -7.55 -3.83 -16.93
C LYS A 339 -8.95 -4.34 -17.31
N SER A 340 -9.73 -4.83 -16.34
CA SER A 340 -11.13 -5.22 -16.51
C SER A 340 -12.16 -4.23 -15.91
N ARG A 341 -11.72 -3.28 -15.08
CA ARG A 341 -12.55 -2.38 -14.27
C ARG A 341 -11.95 -0.98 -14.23
N ASP A 342 -12.37 -0.15 -15.17
CA ASP A 342 -11.92 1.24 -15.37
C ASP A 342 -12.16 2.19 -14.18
N TYR A 343 -13.12 1.87 -13.30
CA TYR A 343 -13.40 2.64 -12.09
C TYR A 343 -12.42 2.37 -10.92
N LEU A 344 -11.56 1.35 -10.99
CA LEU A 344 -10.63 1.01 -9.92
C LEU A 344 -9.40 1.92 -9.94
N LEU A 345 -9.15 2.56 -8.81
CA LEU A 345 -7.98 3.40 -8.59
C LEU A 345 -6.69 2.55 -8.55
N PRO A 346 -5.52 3.08 -8.97
CA PRO A 346 -4.24 2.41 -8.75
C PRO A 346 -3.95 2.27 -7.25
N GLN A 347 -3.31 1.17 -6.84
CA GLN A 347 -2.99 0.87 -5.43
C GLN A 347 -2.22 2.03 -4.75
N SER A 348 -1.41 2.75 -5.52
CA SER A 348 -0.70 3.95 -5.09
C SER A 348 -1.59 5.07 -4.50
N ALA A 349 -2.89 5.13 -4.83
CA ALA A 349 -3.82 6.11 -4.27
C ALA A 349 -4.06 5.89 -2.77
N PHE A 350 -4.31 4.63 -2.38
CA PHE A 350 -4.49 4.21 -1.00
C PHE A 350 -3.18 4.39 -0.21
N VAL A 351 -2.06 4.01 -0.81
CA VAL A 351 -0.71 4.18 -0.23
C VAL A 351 -0.39 5.66 0.06
N ARG A 352 -0.78 6.59 -0.82
CA ARG A 352 -0.63 8.04 -0.54
C ARG A 352 -1.43 8.48 0.68
N VAL A 353 -2.70 8.08 0.77
CA VAL A 353 -3.57 8.41 1.92
C VAL A 353 -3.02 7.80 3.22
N MET A 354 -2.54 6.55 3.20
CA MET A 354 -1.92 5.91 4.36
C MET A 354 -0.69 6.67 4.86
N LYS A 355 0.20 7.09 3.94
CA LYS A 355 1.41 7.85 4.31
C LYS A 355 1.08 9.25 4.84
N GLN A 356 0.14 9.94 4.20
CA GLN A 356 -0.31 11.27 4.61
C GLN A 356 -0.93 11.25 6.01
N LEU A 357 -1.87 10.33 6.28
CA LEU A 357 -2.50 10.22 7.59
C LEU A 357 -1.53 9.70 8.66
N GLY A 358 -0.57 8.83 8.30
CA GLY A 358 0.52 8.45 9.20
C GLY A 358 1.36 9.66 9.65
N GLU A 359 1.81 10.50 8.70
CA GLU A 359 2.54 11.73 8.99
C GLU A 359 1.73 12.72 9.83
N GLU A 360 0.47 12.96 9.49
CA GLU A 360 -0.41 13.88 10.23
C GLU A 360 -0.72 13.42 11.67
N HIS A 361 -0.78 12.11 11.91
CA HIS A 361 -0.96 11.54 13.25
C HIS A 361 0.34 11.35 14.03
N GLY A 362 1.52 11.50 13.39
CA GLY A 362 2.81 11.15 14.00
C GLY A 362 3.01 9.63 14.18
N ILE A 363 2.39 8.81 13.33
CA ILE A 363 2.45 7.35 13.35
C ILE A 363 3.47 6.87 12.30
N PRO A 364 4.51 6.11 12.68
CA PRO A 364 5.47 5.55 11.73
C PRO A 364 4.80 4.68 10.65
N VAL A 365 5.28 4.79 9.41
CA VAL A 365 4.73 4.07 8.25
C VAL A 365 5.79 3.21 7.56
N ILE A 366 5.64 1.89 7.64
CA ILE A 366 6.46 0.93 6.88
C ILE A 366 5.93 0.85 5.45
N ASP A 367 6.69 1.41 4.50
CA ASP A 367 6.26 1.56 3.11
C ASP A 367 6.66 0.38 2.20
N LEU A 368 6.00 -0.76 2.40
CA LEU A 368 6.21 -1.96 1.59
C LEU A 368 5.96 -1.71 0.09
N TYR A 369 4.90 -0.98 -0.26
CA TYR A 369 4.55 -0.68 -1.66
C TYR A 369 5.71 -0.07 -2.46
N ASN A 370 6.42 0.92 -1.90
CA ASN A 370 7.51 1.58 -2.61
C ASN A 370 8.85 0.84 -2.50
N SER A 371 9.02 -0.06 -1.52
CA SER A 371 10.29 -0.75 -1.18
C SER A 371 10.87 -1.67 -2.27
N ASN A 372 10.06 -2.13 -3.22
CA ASN A 372 10.39 -3.21 -4.18
C ASN A 372 10.78 -4.54 -3.48
N PHE A 373 10.23 -4.78 -2.29
CA PHE A 373 10.30 -6.02 -1.53
C PHE A 373 9.01 -6.82 -1.76
N LEU A 374 9.12 -8.13 -2.06
CA LEU A 374 7.97 -9.00 -2.33
C LEU A 374 7.00 -8.43 -3.40
N ASP A 375 7.54 -7.72 -4.39
CA ASP A 375 6.78 -7.12 -5.48
C ASP A 375 6.45 -8.17 -6.56
N THR A 376 5.17 -8.54 -6.70
CA THR A 376 4.78 -9.70 -7.52
C THR A 376 4.72 -9.42 -9.02
N HIS A 377 5.04 -8.20 -9.46
CA HIS A 377 5.25 -7.89 -10.88
C HIS A 377 6.51 -8.60 -11.45
N ASP A 378 7.37 -9.14 -10.59
CA ASP A 378 8.43 -10.10 -10.92
C ASP A 378 7.94 -11.54 -10.82
N ALA A 379 8.00 -12.28 -11.94
CA ALA A 379 7.65 -13.70 -12.02
C ALA A 379 8.42 -14.58 -11.00
N ALA A 380 9.66 -14.23 -10.68
CA ALA A 380 10.47 -14.97 -9.71
C ALA A 380 9.99 -14.78 -8.27
N VAL A 381 9.40 -13.61 -7.93
CA VAL A 381 8.76 -13.39 -6.64
C VAL A 381 7.50 -14.26 -6.51
N ILE A 382 6.67 -14.32 -7.55
CA ILE A 382 5.49 -15.20 -7.56
C ILE A 382 5.91 -16.66 -7.38
N HIS A 383 6.74 -17.18 -8.29
CA HIS A 383 7.14 -18.59 -8.29
C HIS A 383 7.81 -19.03 -6.99
N ALA A 384 8.70 -18.21 -6.39
CA ALA A 384 9.48 -18.61 -5.23
C ALA A 384 8.85 -18.23 -3.87
N LEU A 385 8.03 -17.17 -3.80
CA LEU A 385 7.63 -16.54 -2.53
C LEU A 385 6.12 -16.25 -2.41
N MET A 386 5.42 -15.94 -3.51
CA MET A 386 4.02 -15.46 -3.48
C MET A 386 3.16 -16.08 -4.60
N PRO A 387 2.83 -17.38 -4.51
CA PRO A 387 2.47 -18.18 -5.66
C PRO A 387 1.11 -17.85 -6.31
N ASP A 388 0.18 -17.22 -5.59
CA ASP A 388 -1.10 -16.73 -6.15
C ASP A 388 -1.06 -15.26 -6.60
N GLY A 389 0.10 -14.61 -6.50
CA GLY A 389 0.32 -13.21 -6.84
C GLY A 389 0.00 -12.21 -5.73
N VAL A 390 -0.52 -12.62 -4.56
CA VAL A 390 -0.94 -11.72 -3.47
C VAL A 390 -0.49 -12.17 -2.08
N HIS A 391 -0.44 -13.48 -1.81
CA HIS A 391 -0.15 -14.03 -0.49
C HIS A 391 1.17 -14.79 -0.46
N GLY A 392 1.83 -14.79 0.70
CA GLY A 392 3.11 -15.50 0.89
C GLY A 392 2.94 -17.02 0.94
N ASN A 393 3.96 -17.75 0.50
CA ASN A 393 4.22 -19.09 1.05
C ASN A 393 4.97 -18.96 2.40
N GLU A 394 5.28 -20.07 3.08
CA GLU A 394 6.02 -20.08 4.36
C GLU A 394 7.32 -19.25 4.30
N THR A 395 8.06 -19.30 3.18
CA THR A 395 9.29 -18.50 3.01
C THR A 395 8.97 -17.02 2.78
N GLY A 396 7.94 -16.70 1.99
CA GLY A 396 7.46 -15.34 1.79
C GLY A 396 7.02 -14.67 3.09
N TYR A 397 6.17 -15.33 3.89
CA TYR A 397 5.74 -14.83 5.19
C TYR A 397 6.89 -14.70 6.19
N ARG A 398 7.84 -15.64 6.19
CA ARG A 398 9.02 -15.55 7.05
C ARG A 398 9.96 -14.40 6.64
N MET A 399 10.03 -14.06 5.36
CA MET A 399 10.76 -12.87 4.89
C MET A 399 10.03 -11.58 5.27
N LEU A 400 8.70 -11.51 5.11
CA LEU A 400 7.87 -10.38 5.54
C LEU A 400 8.01 -10.12 7.05
N ALA A 401 7.95 -11.17 7.88
CA ALA A 401 8.18 -11.08 9.31
C ALA A 401 9.58 -10.57 9.67
N GLN A 402 10.63 -11.00 8.94
CA GLN A 402 11.99 -10.49 9.13
C GLN A 402 12.13 -9.01 8.75
N HIS A 403 11.47 -8.57 7.68
CA HIS A 403 11.50 -7.17 7.30
C HIS A 403 10.76 -6.29 8.33
N ILE A 404 9.56 -6.69 8.76
CA ILE A 404 8.79 -5.99 9.79
C ILE A 404 9.56 -5.94 11.13
N ALA A 405 10.20 -7.04 11.54
CA ALA A 405 11.06 -7.08 12.73
C ALA A 405 12.20 -6.06 12.64
N ALA A 406 12.91 -6.02 11.51
CA ALA A 406 14.01 -5.08 11.30
C ALA A 406 13.55 -3.61 11.25
N GLN A 407 12.36 -3.33 10.71
CA GLN A 407 11.79 -1.98 10.74
C GLN A 407 11.34 -1.57 12.16
N LEU A 408 10.73 -2.47 12.94
CA LEU A 408 10.37 -2.20 14.33
C LEU A 408 11.61 -1.87 15.19
N ILE A 409 12.68 -2.65 15.05
CA ILE A 409 13.96 -2.40 15.72
C ILE A 409 14.47 -0.97 15.43
N LEU A 410 14.45 -0.54 14.17
CA LEU A 410 14.91 0.81 13.78
C LEU A 410 14.03 1.92 14.37
N ILE A 411 12.71 1.69 14.50
CA ILE A 411 11.78 2.66 15.11
C ILE A 411 12.06 2.81 16.62
N GLU A 412 12.32 1.70 17.34
CA GLU A 412 12.70 1.75 18.75
C GLU A 412 14.07 2.40 18.97
N GLU A 413 15.05 2.09 18.10
CA GLU A 413 16.39 2.70 18.15
C GLU A 413 16.34 4.22 17.89
N GLU A 414 15.49 4.70 16.97
CA GLU A 414 15.29 6.13 16.71
C GLU A 414 14.65 6.85 17.91
N LYS A 415 13.57 6.28 18.50
CA LYS A 415 12.95 6.78 19.74
C LYS A 415 13.92 6.83 20.91
N GLY A 416 14.75 5.79 21.07
CA GLY A 416 15.76 5.71 22.12
C GLY A 416 16.84 6.80 22.00
N VAL A 417 17.13 7.26 20.79
CA VAL A 417 18.05 8.39 20.55
C VAL A 417 17.38 9.73 20.88
N GLU A 418 16.12 9.94 20.51
CA GLU A 418 15.39 11.18 20.84
C GLU A 418 15.23 11.36 22.35
N ALA A 419 14.86 10.30 23.08
CA ALA A 419 14.68 10.33 24.54
C ALA A 419 15.97 10.57 25.36
N VAL A 420 17.15 10.54 24.72
CA VAL A 420 18.46 10.85 25.31
C VAL A 420 18.97 12.23 24.86
N GLY A 421 18.24 12.92 23.98
CA GLY A 421 18.58 14.25 23.44
C GLY A 421 18.03 15.45 24.22
N GLU A 422 17.05 15.25 25.11
CA GLU A 422 16.40 16.30 25.93
C GLU A 422 17.02 16.51 27.33
#